data_AF-A0A7W9EHI9-F1
#
_entry.id   AF-A0A7W9EHI9-F1
#
_cell.length_a   1.000
_cell.length_b   1.000
_cell.length_c   1.000
_cell.angle_alpha   90.00
_cell.angle_beta   90.00
_cell.angle_gamma   90.00
#
_symmetry.space_group_name_H-M   'P 1'
#
loop_
_entity.id
_entity.type
_entity.pdbx_description
1 polymer ?
#
loop_
_entity_poly.entity_id
_entity_poly.type
_entity_poly.pdbx_seq_one_letter_code
_entity_poly.pdbx_strand_id
1 'polypeptide(L)'
;MDEFQVTNALVGVLKKIQAIAGQPCPPLDGGSVPPDLLPKFDSTVWPAAATMVARVLKVTIPNDVHIFGGEKGRPLLTINQTVALIIKKATPKKTEEKVAA
;
A
#
# COMPACT_ATOMS: atom_id res chain seq x y z
N MET A 1 -10.24 5.34 -10.65
CA MET A 1 -9.74 5.29 -9.27
C MET A 1 -9.20 6.66 -8.95
N ASP A 2 -9.74 7.33 -7.93
CA ASP A 2 -9.30 8.67 -7.55
C ASP A 2 -8.08 8.60 -6.65
N GLU A 3 -7.11 9.49 -6.87
CA GLU A 3 -5.90 9.61 -6.04
C GLU A 3 -6.24 9.78 -4.57
N PHE A 4 -7.22 10.63 -4.25
CA PHE A 4 -7.68 10.85 -2.89
C PHE A 4 -8.23 9.57 -2.22
N GLN A 5 -8.99 8.75 -2.95
CA GLN A 5 -9.49 7.48 -2.43
C GLN A 5 -8.34 6.51 -2.14
N VAL A 6 -7.39 6.39 -3.06
CA VAL A 6 -6.24 5.48 -2.90
C VAL A 6 -5.34 5.96 -1.76
N THR A 7 -5.09 7.26 -1.64
CA THR A 7 -4.36 7.86 -0.52
C THR A 7 -5.04 7.57 0.81
N ASN A 8 -6.35 7.82 0.91
CA ASN A 8 -7.08 7.58 2.16
C ASN A 8 -7.11 6.09 2.54
N ALA A 9 -7.28 5.20 1.56
CA ALA A 9 -7.20 3.76 1.77
C ALA A 9 -5.79 3.34 2.23
N LEU A 10 -4.74 3.87 1.60
CA LEU A 10 -3.35 3.59 1.95
C LEU A 10 -3.03 4.05 3.37
N VAL A 11 -3.32 5.30 3.70
CA VAL A 11 -3.11 5.86 5.05
C VAL A 11 -3.90 5.08 6.10
N GLY A 12 -5.15 4.72 5.79
CA GLY A 12 -5.97 3.89 6.69
C GLY A 12 -5.37 2.51 6.94
N VAL A 13 -4.84 1.86 5.90
CA VAL A 13 -4.15 0.56 6.03
C VAL A 13 -2.87 0.70 6.83
N LEU A 14 -2.03 1.71 6.55
CA LEU A 14 -0.80 1.97 7.29
C LEU A 14 -1.08 2.17 8.78
N LYS A 15 -2.07 3.01 9.11
CA LYS A 15 -2.53 3.20 10.49
C LYS A 15 -2.98 1.91 11.14
N LYS A 16 -3.70 1.06 10.42
CA LYS A 16 -4.19 -0.23 10.93
C LYS A 16 -3.04 -1.20 11.20
N ILE A 17 -2.05 -1.28 10.31
CA ILE A 17 -0.85 -2.11 10.49
C ILE A 17 -0.08 -1.64 11.72
N GLN A 18 0.12 -0.34 11.88
CA GLN A 18 0.80 0.22 13.05
C GLN A 18 0.02 -0.02 14.35
N ALA A 19 -1.30 0.12 14.32
CA ALA A 19 -2.15 -0.20 15.46
C ALA A 19 -2.05 -1.68 15.86
N ILE A 20 -2.02 -2.59 14.89
CA ILE A 20 -1.80 -4.03 15.14
C ILE A 20 -0.39 -4.28 15.70
N ALA A 21 0.61 -3.54 15.22
CA ALA A 21 1.98 -3.61 15.71
C ALA A 21 2.21 -2.90 17.06
N GLY A 22 1.20 -2.22 17.62
CA GLY A 22 1.29 -1.45 18.86
C GLY A 22 2.19 -0.22 18.76
N GLN A 23 2.34 0.36 17.56
CA GLN A 23 3.24 1.47 17.29
C GLN A 23 2.49 2.78 17.01
N PRO A 24 3.09 3.94 17.34
CA PRO A 24 2.54 5.23 17.01
C PRO A 24 2.59 5.45 15.51
N CYS A 25 1.46 5.88 14.93
CA CYS A 25 1.38 6.25 13.53
C CYS A 25 1.32 7.77 13.42
N PRO A 26 2.42 8.46 13.05
CA PRO A 26 2.42 9.90 12.85
C PRO A 26 1.45 10.31 11.72
N PRO A 27 1.07 11.59 11.63
CA PRO A 27 0.35 12.10 10.46
C PRO A 27 1.17 11.83 9.20
N LEU A 28 0.53 11.16 8.25
CA LEU A 28 1.10 10.78 6.97
C LEU A 28 0.44 11.64 5.89
N ASP A 29 1.26 12.43 5.20
CA ASP A 29 0.87 13.31 4.10
C ASP A 29 1.34 12.76 2.76
N GLY A 30 0.88 13.34 1.65
CA GLY A 30 1.24 12.88 0.30
C GLY A 30 2.75 12.85 0.02
N GLY A 31 3.52 13.74 0.66
CA GLY A 31 4.99 13.78 0.57
C GLY A 31 5.70 12.88 1.58
N SER A 32 4.99 12.27 2.52
CA SER A 32 5.55 11.39 3.54
C SER A 32 6.05 10.09 2.90
N VAL A 33 7.22 9.63 3.34
CA VAL A 33 7.80 8.34 2.97
C VAL A 33 7.47 7.34 4.08
N PRO A 34 6.51 6.42 3.89
CA PRO A 34 6.07 5.54 4.96
C PRO A 34 7.22 4.75 5.60
N PRO A 35 8.16 4.14 4.85
CA PRO A 35 9.25 3.38 5.44
C PRO A 35 10.24 4.22 6.26
N ASP A 36 10.32 5.52 6.02
CA ASP A 36 11.20 6.45 6.75
C ASP A 36 10.55 6.91 8.06
N LEU A 37 9.24 7.15 8.03
CA LEU A 37 8.45 7.62 9.18
C LEU A 37 8.00 6.50 10.11
N LEU A 38 7.94 5.27 9.58
CA LEU A 38 7.38 4.13 10.28
C LEU A 38 8.48 3.08 10.52
N PRO A 39 8.96 2.93 11.77
CA PRO A 39 10.12 2.08 12.06
C PRO A 39 9.88 0.57 11.83
N LYS A 40 8.64 0.09 11.89
CA LYS A 40 8.25 -1.29 11.52
C LYS A 40 7.76 -1.44 10.08
N PHE A 41 7.85 -0.39 9.25
CA PHE A 41 7.34 -0.42 7.89
C PHE A 41 8.42 -0.77 6.87
N ASP A 42 8.94 -1.99 6.98
CA ASP A 42 9.96 -2.54 6.10
C ASP A 42 9.39 -3.42 4.97
N SER A 43 10.27 -3.94 4.12
CA SER A 43 9.92 -4.78 2.97
C SER A 43 9.12 -6.04 3.33
N THR A 44 9.13 -6.51 4.57
CA THR A 44 8.33 -7.66 5.00
C THR A 44 6.85 -7.30 5.18
N VAL A 45 6.53 -6.07 5.55
CA VAL A 45 5.14 -5.61 5.72
C VAL A 45 4.58 -4.91 4.49
N TRP A 46 5.41 -4.53 3.53
CA TRP A 46 4.98 -3.98 2.25
C TRP A 46 3.98 -4.88 1.49
N PRO A 47 4.21 -6.18 1.30
CA PRO A 47 3.23 -7.05 0.65
C PRO A 47 1.93 -7.17 1.45
N ALA A 48 1.99 -7.14 2.78
CA ALA A 48 0.79 -7.14 3.62
C ALA A 48 -0.01 -5.83 3.43
N ALA A 49 0.65 -4.68 3.44
CA ALA A 49 0.03 -3.39 3.17
C ALA A 49 -0.56 -3.31 1.77
N ALA A 50 0.18 -3.76 0.74
CA ALA A 50 -0.30 -3.83 -0.63
C ALA A 50 -1.58 -4.68 -0.73
N THR A 51 -1.58 -5.86 -0.09
CA THR A 51 -2.73 -6.78 -0.07
C THR A 51 -3.94 -6.15 0.62
N MET A 52 -3.74 -5.44 1.73
CA MET A 52 -4.82 -4.77 2.45
C MET A 52 -5.40 -3.61 1.62
N VAL A 53 -4.57 -2.79 0.99
CA VAL A 53 -5.03 -1.70 0.11
C VAL A 53 -5.77 -2.25 -1.11
N ALA A 54 -5.22 -3.30 -1.75
CA ALA A 54 -5.86 -4.01 -2.84
C ALA A 54 -7.26 -4.51 -2.46
N ARG A 55 -7.40 -5.07 -1.25
CA ARG A 55 -8.69 -5.53 -0.71
C ARG A 55 -9.66 -4.37 -0.49
N VAL A 56 -9.22 -3.27 0.11
CA VAL A 56 -10.05 -2.08 0.37
C VAL A 56 -10.56 -1.48 -0.93
N LEU A 57 -9.68 -1.38 -1.93
CA LEU A 57 -9.97 -0.80 -3.22
C LEU A 57 -10.59 -1.79 -4.23
N LYS A 58 -10.79 -3.06 -3.83
CA LYS A 58 -11.28 -4.16 -4.67
C LYS A 58 -10.52 -4.30 -5.99
N VAL A 59 -9.19 -4.18 -5.93
CA VAL A 59 -8.29 -4.34 -7.08
C VAL A 59 -7.29 -5.45 -6.85
N THR A 60 -6.64 -5.85 -7.93
CA THR A 60 -5.48 -6.74 -7.88
C THR A 60 -4.24 -5.89 -8.09
N ILE A 61 -3.35 -5.90 -7.10
CA ILE A 61 -2.01 -5.31 -7.21
C ILE A 61 -1.04 -6.49 -7.35
N PRO A 62 -0.22 -6.55 -8.41
CA PRO A 62 0.74 -7.64 -8.56
C PRO A 62 1.76 -7.58 -7.42
N ASN A 63 2.03 -8.72 -6.76
CA ASN A 63 3.04 -8.81 -5.69
C ASN A 63 4.46 -8.52 -6.19
N ASP A 64 4.69 -8.63 -7.50
CA ASP A 64 5.95 -8.28 -8.17
C ASP A 64 6.16 -6.76 -8.29
N VAL A 65 5.13 -5.95 -8.01
CA VAL A 65 5.25 -4.49 -8.04
C VAL A 65 5.65 -3.99 -6.66
N HIS A 66 6.89 -3.54 -6.55
CA HIS A 66 7.41 -2.81 -5.41
C HIS A 66 6.80 -1.40 -5.33
N ILE A 67 5.53 -1.32 -4.93
CA ILE A 67 4.77 -0.06 -4.87
C ILE A 67 5.35 0.96 -3.88
N PHE A 68 6.14 0.51 -2.89
CA PHE A 68 6.80 1.36 -1.89
C PHE A 68 8.30 1.64 -2.17
N GLY A 69 8.86 1.07 -3.25
CA GLY A 69 10.29 1.20 -3.60
C GLY A 69 11.18 0.09 -3.03
N GLY A 70 12.48 0.35 -2.86
CA GLY A 70 13.40 -0.47 -2.06
C GLY A 70 13.95 -1.77 -2.64
N GLU A 71 13.60 -2.18 -3.86
CA GLU A 71 14.31 -3.32 -4.48
C GLU A 71 15.70 -2.88 -4.94
N LYS A 72 16.76 -3.50 -4.40
CA LYS A 72 18.18 -3.32 -4.79
C LYS A 72 18.65 -1.86 -4.81
N GLY A 73 18.41 -1.11 -3.73
CA GLY A 73 18.93 0.26 -3.58
C GLY A 73 18.13 1.34 -4.33
N ARG A 74 16.93 1.00 -4.85
CA ARG A 74 16.00 2.02 -5.35
C ARG A 74 15.47 2.90 -4.21
N PRO A 75 15.26 4.20 -4.46
CA PRO A 75 14.75 5.11 -3.45
C PRO A 75 13.36 4.68 -2.98
N LEU A 76 13.09 4.94 -1.70
CA LEU A 76 11.76 4.78 -1.11
C LEU A 76 10.81 5.77 -1.76
N LEU A 77 9.59 5.34 -2.03
CA LEU A 77 8.58 6.17 -2.67
C LEU A 77 7.73 6.90 -1.62
N THR A 78 7.33 8.12 -1.96
CA THR A 78 6.35 8.88 -1.17
C THR A 78 4.96 8.27 -1.31
N ILE A 79 4.05 8.63 -0.41
CA ILE A 79 2.63 8.22 -0.50
C ILE A 79 2.04 8.59 -1.86
N ASN A 80 2.25 9.81 -2.35
CA ASN A 80 1.76 10.25 -3.65
C ASN A 80 2.30 9.39 -4.80
N GLN A 81 3.59 9.06 -4.78
CA GLN A 81 4.19 8.19 -5.78
C GLN A 81 3.65 6.75 -5.70
N THR A 82 3.51 6.22 -4.49
CA THR A 82 2.93 4.90 -4.23
C THR A 82 1.50 4.86 -4.78
N VAL A 83 0.70 5.89 -4.50
CA VAL A 83 -0.68 6.04 -4.97
C VAL A 83 -0.73 6.08 -6.49
N ALA A 84 0.11 6.90 -7.13
CA ALA A 84 0.20 6.97 -8.59
C ALA A 84 0.59 5.61 -9.21
N LEU A 85 1.51 4.86 -8.58
CA LEU A 85 1.87 3.51 -9.02
C LEU A 85 0.72 2.53 -8.87
N ILE A 86 0.02 2.56 -7.73
CA ILE A 86 -1.16 1.72 -7.50
C ILE A 86 -2.19 2.03 -8.56
N ILE A 87 -2.51 3.28 -8.84
CA ILE A 87 -3.51 3.63 -9.87
C ILE A 87 -3.07 3.16 -11.26
N LYS A 88 -1.78 3.28 -11.58
CA LYS A 88 -1.23 2.86 -12.88
C LYS A 88 -1.16 1.34 -13.04
N LYS A 89 -0.98 0.58 -11.96
CA LYS A 89 -0.72 -0.87 -11.97
C LYS A 89 -1.89 -1.71 -11.49
N ALA A 90 -2.77 -1.14 -10.67
CA ALA A 90 -3.96 -1.79 -10.17
C ALA A 90 -4.86 -2.10 -11.36
N THR A 91 -5.13 -3.38 -11.53
CA THR A 91 -6.19 -3.82 -12.43
C THR A 91 -7.47 -3.97 -11.60
N PRO A 92 -8.64 -3.60 -12.16
CA PRO A 92 -9.90 -3.95 -11.54
C PRO A 92 -9.85 -5.45 -11.28
N LYS A 93 -10.06 -5.85 -10.02
CA LYS A 93 -10.14 -7.28 -9.69
C LYS A 93 -11.40 -7.76 -10.41
N LYS A 94 -11.23 -8.33 -11.61
CA LYS A 94 -12.29 -9.09 -12.27
C LYS A 94 -12.69 -10.13 -11.25
N THR A 95 -13.90 -10.01 -10.73
CA THR A 95 -14.57 -11.06 -9.98
C THR A 95 -14.74 -12.22 -10.97
N GLU A 96 -13.69 -13.00 -11.20
CA GLU A 96 -13.87 -14.39 -11.56
C GLU A 96 -14.14 -15.12 -10.25
N GLU A 97 -15.43 -15.16 -9.94
CA GLU A 97 -16.08 -16.28 -9.32
C GLU A 97 -15.56 -17.58 -9.96
N LYS A 98 -14.67 -18.29 -9.26
CA LYS A 98 -14.49 -19.74 -9.38
C LYS A 98 -14.06 -20.28 -8.01
N VAL A 99 -15.04 -20.63 -7.19
CA VAL A 99 -15.57 -21.99 -6.92
C VAL A 99 -14.55 -22.89 -6.19
N ALA A 100 -14.87 -23.23 -4.94
CA ALA A 100 -14.57 -24.51 -4.31
C ALA A 100 -15.75 -24.78 -3.35
N ALA A 101 -16.72 -25.61 -3.73
CA ALA A 101 -16.70 -27.08 -3.81
C ALA A 101 -17.29 -27.68 -2.54
#